data_AF-A0A191TKQ9-F1
#
_entry.id   AF-A0A191TKQ9-F1
#
_cell.length_a   1.000
_cell.length_b   1.000
_cell.length_c   1.000
_cell.angle_alpha   90.00
_cell.angle_beta   90.00
_cell.angle_gamma   90.00
#
_symmetry.space_group_name_H-M   'P 1'
#
loop_
_entity.id
_entity.type
_entity.pdbx_description
1 polymer ?
#
loop_
_entity_poly.entity_id
_entity_poly.type
_entity_poly.pdbx_seq_one_letter_code
_entity_poly.pdbx_strand_id
1 'polypeptide(L)'
;MLDALISKGKKHIGKIVEFTPTSVAGLYNLGFGDLLPDGSVDDSVNSNNGDIIKVLATVVHILKEFTRLRPYGKVVFTGSTPERLVLYRRILKTYYVEFSEEFIITGFILEKGHYKEVIFEPKSETEYLAFFIRRIV
;
A
#
# COMPACT_ATOMS: atom_id res chain seq x y z
N MET A 1 11.23 1.99 -8.37
CA MET A 1 11.48 0.52 -8.36
C MET A 1 10.20 -0.12 -8.87
N LEU A 2 10.30 -1.04 -9.82
CA LEU A 2 9.15 -1.69 -10.44
C LEU A 2 9.34 -3.20 -10.35
N ASP A 3 8.37 -3.90 -9.78
CA ASP A 3 8.37 -5.35 -9.66
C ASP A 3 7.05 -5.92 -10.22
N ALA A 4 7.16 -6.98 -11.00
CA ALA A 4 6.02 -7.69 -11.57
C ALA A 4 5.81 -9.04 -10.87
N LEU A 5 4.55 -9.40 -10.64
CA LEU A 5 4.16 -10.69 -10.06
C LEU A 5 2.94 -11.26 -10.78
N ILE A 6 2.75 -12.57 -10.70
CA ILE A 6 1.58 -13.24 -11.28
C ILE A 6 0.66 -13.70 -10.14
N SER A 7 -0.52 -13.12 -10.09
CA SER A 7 -1.63 -13.60 -9.26
C SER A 7 -2.18 -14.90 -9.88
N LYS A 8 -2.18 -15.97 -9.07
CA LYS A 8 -2.55 -17.34 -9.47
C LYS A 8 -3.72 -17.79 -8.62
N GLY A 9 -4.89 -17.26 -8.94
CA GLY A 9 -6.16 -17.58 -8.32
C GLY A 9 -7.07 -18.34 -9.29
N LYS A 10 -8.32 -17.90 -9.43
CA LYS A 10 -9.27 -18.39 -10.45
C LYS A 10 -8.73 -18.23 -11.88
N LYS A 11 -7.92 -17.20 -12.11
CA LYS A 11 -7.24 -16.87 -13.36
C LYS A 11 -5.79 -16.51 -13.09
N HIS A 12 -4.97 -16.48 -14.13
CA HIS A 12 -3.64 -15.87 -14.09
C HIS A 12 -3.75 -14.39 -14.45
N ILE A 13 -3.36 -13.52 -13.53
CA ILE A 13 -3.44 -12.07 -13.71
C ILE A 13 -2.06 -11.50 -13.41
N GLY A 14 -1.46 -10.82 -14.39
CA GLY A 14 -0.24 -10.06 -14.17
C GLY A 14 -0.54 -8.88 -13.24
N LYS A 15 0.31 -8.64 -12.25
CA LYS A 15 0.19 -7.51 -11.34
C LYS A 15 1.53 -6.79 -11.23
N ILE A 16 1.48 -5.48 -11.05
CA ILE A 16 2.66 -4.64 -10.88
C ILE A 16 2.61 -3.97 -9.51
N VAL A 17 3.78 -3.90 -8.88
CA VAL A 17 4.06 -3.06 -7.73
C VAL A 17 5.09 -2.03 -8.17
N GLU A 18 4.76 -0.76 -8.02
CA GLU A 18 5.65 0.34 -8.42
C GLU A 18 5.86 1.33 -7.29
N PHE A 19 7.11 1.71 -7.06
CA PHE A 19 7.49 2.83 -6.19
C PHE A 19 7.96 3.99 -7.04
N THR A 20 7.20 5.08 -7.03
CA THR A 20 7.51 6.34 -7.74
C THR A 20 7.82 7.46 -6.74
N PRO A 21 8.87 8.27 -6.96
CA PRO A 21 9.14 9.43 -6.12
C PRO A 21 8.00 10.45 -6.28
N THR A 22 7.60 11.07 -5.18
CA THR A 22 6.68 12.22 -5.19
C THR A 22 7.45 13.53 -5.31
N SER A 23 6.74 14.66 -5.34
CA SER A 23 7.37 15.99 -5.25
C SER A 23 8.01 16.26 -3.88
N VAL A 24 7.69 15.47 -2.85
CA VAL A 24 8.28 15.57 -1.53
C VAL A 24 9.49 14.65 -1.44
N ALA A 25 10.65 15.22 -1.15
CA ALA A 25 11.90 14.47 -1.02
C ALA A 25 11.78 13.38 0.05
N GLY A 26 12.19 12.16 -0.30
CA GLY A 26 12.11 10.99 0.58
C GLY A 26 10.72 10.37 0.72
N LEU A 27 9.70 10.89 0.02
CA LEU A 27 8.36 10.31 -0.03
C LEU A 27 8.12 9.62 -1.38
N TYR A 28 7.69 8.37 -1.32
CA TYR A 28 7.47 7.52 -2.49
C TYR A 28 6.04 7.00 -2.52
N ASN A 29 5.35 7.14 -3.64
CA ASN A 29 4.04 6.53 -3.86
C ASN A 29 4.21 5.04 -4.19
N LEU A 30 3.41 4.20 -3.54
CA LEU A 30 3.28 2.78 -3.85
C LEU A 30 2.02 2.56 -4.70
N GLY A 31 2.23 2.34 -5.99
CA GLY A 31 1.21 1.90 -6.95
C GLY A 31 1.08 0.38 -6.97
N PHE A 32 -0.14 -0.11 -7.06
CA PHE A 32 -0.43 -1.53 -7.20
C PHE A 32 -1.64 -1.75 -8.11
N GLY A 33 -1.50 -2.55 -9.16
CA GLY A 33 -2.58 -2.78 -10.12
C GLY A 33 -2.36 -4.00 -11.00
N ASP A 34 -3.34 -4.27 -11.84
CA ASP A 34 -3.30 -5.33 -12.84
C ASP A 34 -2.50 -4.84 -14.06
N LEU A 35 -1.54 -5.64 -14.51
CA LEU A 35 -0.79 -5.40 -15.73
C LEU A 35 -1.64 -5.84 -16.92
N LEU A 36 -2.02 -4.87 -17.75
CA LEU A 36 -2.80 -5.10 -18.96
C LEU A 36 -1.91 -5.58 -20.12
N PRO A 37 -2.49 -6.25 -21.15
CA PRO A 37 -1.73 -6.76 -22.29
C PRO A 37 -0.97 -5.69 -23.08
N ASP A 38 -1.42 -4.43 -23.01
CA ASP A 38 -0.78 -3.27 -23.65
C ASP A 38 0.37 -2.67 -22.82
N GLY A 39 0.67 -3.24 -21.66
CA GLY A 39 1.71 -2.77 -20.75
C GLY A 39 1.24 -1.71 -19.76
N SER A 40 -0.02 -1.25 -19.84
CA SER A 40 -0.58 -0.30 -18.87
C SER A 40 -0.96 -0.97 -17.56
N VAL A 41 -1.11 -0.17 -16.49
CA VAL A 41 -1.49 -0.64 -15.15
C VAL A 41 -2.90 -0.18 -14.85
N ASP A 42 -3.80 -1.12 -14.62
CA ASP A 42 -5.14 -0.85 -14.10
C ASP A 42 -5.15 -1.01 -12.59
N ASP A 43 -5.13 0.11 -11.89
CA ASP A 43 -5.24 0.15 -10.44
C ASP A 43 -6.69 0.34 -9.95
N SER A 44 -7.70 0.25 -10.82
CA SER A 44 -9.10 0.40 -10.45
C SER A 44 -9.81 -0.95 -10.25
N VAL A 45 -9.32 -2.00 -10.91
CA VAL A 45 -10.01 -3.30 -10.97
C VAL A 45 -9.85 -4.11 -9.68
N ASN A 46 -10.99 -4.51 -9.11
CA ASN A 46 -11.06 -5.58 -8.13
C ASN A 46 -11.26 -6.93 -8.83
N SER A 47 -10.15 -7.57 -9.18
CA SER A 47 -10.14 -8.88 -9.86
C SER A 47 -10.81 -10.02 -9.08
N ASN A 48 -10.98 -9.90 -7.76
CA ASN A 48 -11.57 -10.94 -6.89
C ASN A 48 -11.04 -12.36 -7.19
N ASN A 49 -9.74 -12.46 -7.46
CA ASN A 49 -9.14 -13.67 -8.01
C ASN A 49 -8.99 -14.81 -6.97
N GLY A 50 -9.27 -14.54 -5.69
CA GLY A 50 -9.28 -15.54 -4.62
C GLY A 50 -7.93 -15.81 -3.95
N ASP A 51 -6.89 -15.07 -4.32
CA ASP A 51 -5.50 -15.23 -3.83
C ASP A 51 -4.96 -13.96 -3.15
N ILE A 52 -5.86 -13.11 -2.62
CA ILE A 52 -5.50 -11.80 -2.05
C ILE A 52 -4.43 -11.90 -0.96
N ILE A 53 -4.47 -12.91 -0.09
CA ILE A 53 -3.46 -13.09 0.97
C ILE A 53 -2.06 -13.26 0.38
N LYS A 54 -1.91 -14.08 -0.67
CA LYS A 54 -0.64 -14.34 -1.33
C LYS A 54 -0.11 -13.11 -2.07
N VAL A 55 -1.00 -12.39 -2.74
CA VAL A 55 -0.69 -11.12 -3.40
C VAL A 55 -0.17 -10.11 -2.38
N LEU A 56 -0.87 -9.94 -1.25
CA LEU A 56 -0.48 -9.01 -0.20
C LEU A 56 0.84 -9.39 0.46
N ALA A 57 1.07 -10.66 0.76
CA ALA A 57 2.35 -11.13 1.29
C ALA A 57 3.51 -10.76 0.36
N THR A 58 3.29 -10.84 -0.96
CA THR A 58 4.29 -10.45 -1.97
C THR A 58 4.51 -8.93 -1.96
N VAL A 59 3.44 -8.12 -1.91
CA VAL A 59 3.54 -6.66 -1.82
C VAL A 59 4.32 -6.24 -0.57
N VAL A 60 4.06 -6.88 0.58
CA VAL A 60 4.78 -6.63 1.83
C VAL A 60 6.26 -6.98 1.72
N HIS A 61 6.59 -8.11 1.09
CA HIS A 61 7.97 -8.48 0.86
C HIS A 61 8.71 -7.44 -0.01
N ILE A 62 8.07 -6.99 -1.10
CA ILE A 62 8.64 -5.95 -1.97
C ILE A 62 8.80 -4.63 -1.20
N LEU A 63 7.82 -4.24 -0.38
CA LEU A 63 7.90 -3.06 0.50
C LEU A 63 9.07 -3.17 1.50
N LYS A 64 9.31 -4.36 2.06
CA LYS A 64 10.44 -4.62 2.95
C LYS A 64 11.77 -4.40 2.23
N GLU A 65 11.93 -4.95 1.03
CA GLU A 65 13.16 -4.74 0.24
C GLU A 65 13.35 -3.28 -0.17
N PHE A 66 12.29 -2.61 -0.62
CA PHE A 66 12.34 -1.19 -0.97
C PHE A 66 12.85 -0.33 0.18
N THR A 67 12.24 -0.49 1.35
CA THR A 67 12.57 0.29 2.56
C THR A 67 13.92 -0.09 3.16
N ARG A 68 14.42 -1.31 2.93
CA ARG A 68 15.78 -1.71 3.31
C ARG A 68 16.84 -0.94 2.52
N LEU A 69 16.60 -0.72 1.22
CA LEU A 69 17.48 0.08 0.35
C LEU A 69 17.33 1.59 0.57
N ARG A 70 16.25 2.02 1.25
CA ARG A 70 15.93 3.42 1.56
C ARG A 70 15.45 3.54 3.02
N PRO A 71 16.33 3.36 4.02
CA PRO A 71 15.93 3.28 5.43
C PRO A 71 15.24 4.54 5.96
N TYR A 72 15.53 5.71 5.37
CA TYR A 72 14.89 6.98 5.71
C TYR A 72 13.71 7.35 4.81
N GLY A 73 13.41 6.52 3.80
CA GLY A 73 12.29 6.74 2.90
C GLY A 73 10.95 6.46 3.58
N LYS A 74 9.96 7.29 3.26
CA LYS A 74 8.55 7.07 3.61
C LYS A 74 7.79 6.65 2.36
N VAL A 75 6.95 5.63 2.50
CA VAL A 75 6.07 5.15 1.44
C VAL A 75 4.66 5.65 1.73
N VAL A 76 3.97 6.18 0.73
CA VAL A 76 2.55 6.55 0.77
C VAL A 76 1.75 5.67 -0.17
N PHE A 77 0.54 5.31 0.23
CA PHE A 77 -0.44 4.67 -0.64
C PHE A 77 -1.85 5.09 -0.25
N THR A 78 -2.71 5.19 -1.26
CA THR A 78 -4.15 5.43 -1.10
C THR A 78 -4.91 4.57 -2.10
N GLY A 79 -6.20 4.36 -1.85
CA GLY A 79 -7.06 3.68 -2.81
C GLY A 79 -7.38 4.61 -3.98
N SER A 80 -7.21 4.11 -5.21
CA SER A 80 -7.76 4.77 -6.41
C SER A 80 -9.30 4.84 -6.37
N THR A 81 -9.94 3.97 -5.57
CA THR A 81 -11.36 4.00 -5.24
C THR A 81 -11.59 3.91 -3.73
N PRO A 82 -12.76 4.34 -3.21
CA PRO A 82 -13.12 4.19 -1.80
C PRO A 82 -13.03 2.73 -1.30
N GLU A 83 -13.42 1.77 -2.14
CA GLU A 83 -13.37 0.34 -1.81
C GLU A 83 -11.93 -0.14 -1.60
N ARG A 84 -10.98 0.37 -2.39
CA ARG A 84 -9.56 0.06 -2.23
C ARG A 84 -8.98 0.68 -0.97
N LEU A 85 -9.38 1.90 -0.63
CA LEU A 85 -8.97 2.54 0.61
C LEU A 85 -9.47 1.75 1.83
N VAL A 86 -10.72 1.28 1.79
CA VAL A 86 -11.30 0.39 2.81
C VAL A 86 -10.55 -0.96 2.86
N LEU A 87 -10.22 -1.55 1.72
CA LEU A 87 -9.44 -2.79 1.64
C LEU A 87 -8.07 -2.60 2.30
N TYR A 88 -7.34 -1.54 1.97
CA TYR A 88 -6.05 -1.24 2.58
C TYR A 88 -6.14 -1.04 4.08
N ARG A 89 -7.14 -0.30 4.56
CA ARG A 89 -7.40 -0.15 6.01
C ARG A 89 -7.62 -1.51 6.67
N ARG A 90 -8.40 -2.39 6.06
CA ARG A 90 -8.66 -3.74 6.59
C ARG A 90 -7.36 -4.55 6.67
N ILE A 91 -6.53 -4.51 5.64
CA ILE A 91 -5.24 -5.22 5.61
C ILE A 91 -4.33 -4.69 6.73
N LEU A 92 -4.14 -3.38 6.82
CA LEU A 92 -3.33 -2.76 7.88
C LEU A 92 -3.86 -3.11 9.27
N LYS A 93 -5.18 -3.13 9.45
CA LYS A 93 -5.81 -3.53 10.71
C LYS A 93 -5.54 -5.01 11.03
N THR A 94 -5.72 -5.90 10.06
CA THR A 94 -5.55 -7.35 10.24
C THR A 94 -4.11 -7.70 10.60
N TYR A 95 -3.13 -7.06 9.97
CA TYR A 95 -1.71 -7.39 10.13
C TYR A 95 -0.95 -6.34 10.97
N TYR A 96 -1.66 -5.47 11.70
CA TYR A 96 -1.05 -4.33 12.39
C TYR A 96 0.11 -4.73 13.30
N VAL A 97 -0.06 -5.81 14.08
CA VAL A 97 0.96 -6.29 15.03
C VAL A 97 2.25 -6.64 14.28
N GLU A 98 2.16 -7.47 13.24
CA GLU A 98 3.30 -7.91 12.43
C GLU A 98 3.99 -6.73 11.72
N PHE A 99 3.22 -5.80 11.14
CA PHE A 99 3.81 -4.63 10.49
C PHE A 99 4.50 -3.71 11.49
N SER A 100 3.94 -3.56 12.69
CA SER A 100 4.47 -2.64 13.71
C SER A 100 5.80 -3.08 14.31
N GLU A 101 6.21 -4.34 14.09
CA GLU A 101 7.54 -4.82 14.47
C GLU A 101 8.66 -4.18 13.62
N GLU A 102 8.36 -3.85 12.36
CA GLU A 102 9.35 -3.32 11.41
C GLU A 102 9.05 -1.90 10.94
N PHE A 103 7.80 -1.44 11.09
CA PHE A 103 7.30 -0.23 10.47
C PHE A 103 6.49 0.64 11.42
N ILE A 104 6.67 1.94 11.26
CA ILE A 104 5.74 2.95 11.77
C ILE A 104 4.69 3.19 10.69
N ILE A 105 3.43 3.00 11.09
CA ILE A 105 2.26 3.21 10.23
C ILE A 105 1.55 4.48 10.67
N THR A 106 1.36 5.41 9.75
CA THR A 106 0.61 6.64 9.95
C THR A 106 -0.48 6.78 8.90
N GLY A 107 -1.45 7.65 9.14
CA GLY A 107 -2.52 7.95 8.21
C GLY A 107 -2.69 9.44 8.01
N PHE A 108 -3.09 9.81 6.80
CA PHE A 108 -3.46 11.18 6.45
C PHE A 108 -4.94 11.39 6.72
N ILE A 109 -5.29 12.44 7.46
CA ILE A 109 -6.68 12.73 7.81
C ILE A 109 -7.01 14.20 7.59
N LEU A 110 -8.29 14.48 7.38
CA LEU A 110 -8.85 15.82 7.45
C LEU A 110 -9.55 15.98 8.80
N GLU A 111 -9.02 16.83 9.68
CA GLU A 111 -9.63 17.12 10.97
C GLU A 111 -9.84 18.62 11.11
N LYS A 112 -11.09 19.03 11.35
CA LYS A 112 -11.47 20.45 11.53
C LYS A 112 -10.97 21.37 10.39
N GLY A 113 -10.99 20.88 9.15
CA GLY A 113 -10.55 21.63 7.97
C GLY A 113 -9.03 21.63 7.74
N HIS A 114 -8.26 20.93 8.58
CA HIS A 114 -6.81 20.84 8.46
C HIS A 114 -6.37 19.42 8.13
N TYR A 115 -5.50 19.31 7.12
CA TYR A 115 -4.84 18.07 6.80
C TYR A 115 -3.69 17.80 7.76
N LYS A 116 -3.63 16.59 8.31
CA LYS A 116 -2.51 16.17 9.18
C LYS A 116 -2.22 14.68 9.04
N GLU A 117 -0.97 14.33 9.29
CA GLU A 117 -0.52 12.95 9.45
C GLU A 117 -0.64 12.56 10.94
N VAL A 118 -1.28 11.43 11.23
CA VAL A 118 -1.46 10.90 12.59
C VAL A 118 -1.03 9.44 12.66
N ILE A 119 -0.75 8.92 13.85
CA ILE A 119 -0.50 7.48 14.03
C ILE A 119 -1.72 6.68 13.58
N PHE A 120 -1.49 5.59 12.86
CA PHE A 120 -2.55 4.68 12.48
C PHE A 120 -3.00 3.87 13.70
N GLU A 121 -4.29 3.94 14.01
CA GLU A 121 -4.89 3.20 15.12
C GLU A 121 -5.84 2.13 14.58
N PRO A 122 -5.53 0.83 14.68
CA PRO A 122 -6.30 -0.24 14.02
C PRO A 122 -7.73 -0.38 14.56
N LYS A 123 -7.97 0.08 15.79
CA LYS A 123 -9.28 0.05 16.45
C LYS A 123 -10.04 1.38 16.34
N SER A 124 -9.41 2.44 15.84
CA SER A 124 -10.05 3.73 15.70
C SER A 124 -11.07 3.73 14.55
N GLU A 125 -12.11 4.55 14.70
CA GLU A 125 -13.08 4.85 13.65
C GLU A 125 -12.62 5.95 12.69
N THR A 126 -11.47 6.58 12.95
CA THR A 126 -10.87 7.65 12.12
C THR A 126 -10.99 7.39 10.62
N GLU A 127 -11.45 8.41 9.89
CA GLU A 127 -11.49 8.41 8.43
C GLU A 127 -10.12 8.79 7.88
N TYR A 128 -9.44 7.81 7.28
CA TYR A 128 -8.12 7.99 6.67
C TYR A 128 -8.26 8.20 5.18
N LEU A 129 -7.52 9.17 4.63
CA LEU A 129 -7.47 9.51 3.21
C LEU A 129 -6.30 8.83 2.48
N ALA A 130 -5.23 8.53 3.21
CA ALA A 130 -4.05 7.81 2.73
C ALA A 130 -3.34 7.18 3.92
N PHE A 131 -2.44 6.24 3.64
CA PHE A 131 -1.60 5.61 4.64
C PHE A 131 -0.14 5.84 4.28
N PHE A 132 0.70 5.93 5.31
CA PHE A 132 2.13 5.96 5.16
C PHE A 132 2.80 4.85 5.96
N ILE A 133 3.90 4.35 5.42
CA ILE A 133 4.76 3.36 6.05
C ILE A 133 6.19 3.88 6.04
N ARG A 134 6.84 3.83 7.20
CA ARG A 134 8.27 4.12 7.36
C ARG A 134 8.93 3.02 8.16
N ARG A 135 10.10 2.54 7.74
CA ARG A 135 10.86 1.53 8.47
C ARG A 135 11.36 2.09 9.82
N ILE A 136 11.32 1.25 10.85
CA ILE A 136 12.00 1.49 12.13
C ILE A 136 13.49 1.22 11.90
N VAL A 137 14.32 2.21 12.22
CA VAL A 137 15.78 2.17 12.08
C VAL A 137 16.44 1.99 13.43
#